data_AF-A0A7V0MZU2-F1
#
_entry.id   AF-A0A7V0MZU2-F1
#
_cell.length_a   1.000
_cell.length_b   1.000
_cell.length_c   1.000
_cell.angle_alpha   90.00
_cell.angle_beta   90.00
_cell.angle_gamma   90.00
#
_symmetry.space_group_name_H-M   'P 1'
#
loop_
_entity.id
_entity.type
_entity.pdbx_description
1 polymer ?
#
loop_
_entity_poly.entity_id
_entity_poly.type
_entity_poly.pdbx_seq_one_letter_code
_entity_poly.pdbx_strand_id
1 'polypeptide(L)'
;MKNFIDRLIPLVDPHFKKDERGISRHLKRFEKYPKFLVISNCGFPEWSRFQVIHLLFKKIAISMHTQVIAEIYRNSGELLKAPGFKQIISEYKRVVRKAGEELATNLKLSRETLLELKKPIISDDQYIRLANHNWDRLLLNVKQDE
;
A
#
# COMPACT_ATOMS: atom_id res chain seq x y z
N MET A 1 11.80 3.28 -5.78
CA MET A 1 11.57 3.47 -4.32
C MET A 1 12.85 3.40 -3.49
N LYS A 2 13.65 2.32 -3.56
CA LYS A 2 14.84 2.15 -2.69
C LYS A 2 15.82 3.33 -2.72
N ASN A 3 16.23 3.77 -3.90
CA ASN A 3 17.12 4.94 -4.06
C ASN A 3 16.55 6.24 -3.45
N PHE A 4 15.23 6.39 -3.39
CA PHE A 4 14.62 7.57 -2.76
C PHE A 4 14.74 7.48 -1.23
N ILE A 5 14.41 6.32 -0.64
CA ILE A 5 14.53 6.08 0.81
C ILE A 5 15.99 6.22 1.27
N ASP A 6 16.95 5.70 0.51
CA ASP A 6 18.37 5.80 0.87
C ASP A 6 18.86 7.25 0.92
N ARG A 7 18.32 8.11 0.05
CA ARG A 7 18.62 9.55 0.05
C ARG A 7 18.02 10.29 1.25
N LEU A 8 17.20 9.64 2.08
CA LEU A 8 16.68 10.20 3.32
C LEU A 8 17.59 9.92 4.53
N ILE A 9 18.62 9.07 4.41
CA ILE A 9 19.57 8.76 5.50
C ILE A 9 20.21 10.02 6.10
N PRO A 10 20.59 11.06 5.33
CA PRO A 10 21.13 12.29 5.91
C PRO A 10 20.17 13.06 6.84
N LEU A 11 18.88 12.72 6.89
CA LEU A 11 17.90 13.35 7.79
C LEU A 11 18.00 12.85 9.24
N VAL A 12 18.77 11.79 9.51
CA VAL A 12 19.04 11.31 10.86
C VAL A 12 20.48 11.62 11.27
N ASP A 13 20.72 11.66 12.57
CA ASP A 13 22.06 11.90 13.11
C ASP A 13 22.88 10.59 13.06
N PRO A 14 24.17 10.62 12.67
CA PRO A 14 24.96 9.40 12.47
C PRO A 14 25.25 8.62 13.76
N HIS A 15 25.12 9.22 14.95
CA HIS A 15 25.34 8.53 16.22
C HIS A 15 24.19 7.56 16.54
N PHE A 16 24.49 6.53 17.34
CA PHE A 16 23.54 5.48 17.72
C PHE A 16 23.11 5.58 19.18
N LYS A 17 21.87 5.14 19.45
CA LYS A 17 21.39 4.77 20.79
C LYS A 17 20.45 3.57 20.70
N LYS A 18 20.19 2.93 21.84
CA LYS A 18 19.09 1.95 21.95
C LYS A 18 17.75 2.68 22.14
N ASP A 19 16.69 2.14 21.54
CA ASP A 19 15.31 2.54 21.85
C ASP A 19 14.77 1.82 23.09
N GLU A 20 13.52 2.10 23.44
CA GLU A 20 12.81 1.49 24.58
C GLU A 20 12.71 -0.04 24.49
N ARG A 21 12.91 -0.63 23.30
CA ARG A 21 12.89 -2.08 23.05
C ARG A 21 14.30 -2.67 23.00
N GLY A 22 15.33 -1.87 23.30
CA GLY A 22 16.74 -2.28 23.27
C GLY A 22 17.35 -2.34 21.87
N ILE A 23 16.65 -1.85 20.84
CA ILE A 23 17.09 -1.91 19.44
C ILE A 23 17.92 -0.66 19.10
N SER A 24 19.08 -0.86 18.49
CA SER A 24 19.94 0.23 18.04
C SER A 24 19.28 1.03 16.91
N ARG A 25 19.36 2.36 17.02
CA ARG A 25 18.88 3.31 16.02
C ARG A 25 19.72 4.59 16.04
N HIS A 26 19.68 5.33 14.94
CA HIS A 26 20.27 6.65 14.85
C HIS A 26 19.60 7.65 15.82
N LEU A 27 20.32 8.68 16.26
CA LEU A 27 19.76 9.80 17.01
C LEU A 27 18.86 10.69 16.13
N LYS A 28 18.04 11.52 16.77
CA LYS A 28 17.26 12.56 16.06
C LYS A 28 18.22 13.68 15.69
N ARG A 29 18.12 14.14 14.44
CA ARG A 29 18.75 15.38 13.96
C ARG A 29 17.80 16.57 14.07
N PHE A 30 16.50 16.33 13.86
CA PHE A 30 15.45 17.35 13.87
C PHE A 30 14.40 17.07 14.94
N GLU A 31 13.67 18.11 15.34
CA GLU A 31 12.58 17.97 16.32
C GLU A 31 11.39 17.19 15.73
N LYS A 32 11.05 17.45 14.46
CA LYS A 32 9.88 16.91 13.78
C LYS A 32 10.27 16.12 12.53
N TYR A 33 9.61 14.97 12.35
CA TYR A 33 9.75 14.11 11.18
C TYR A 33 8.36 13.89 10.56
N PRO A 34 8.25 13.88 9.22
CA PRO A 34 6.98 13.67 8.55
C PRO A 34 6.47 12.25 8.81
N LYS A 35 5.16 12.12 9.04
CA LYS A 35 4.47 10.83 9.20
C LYS A 35 4.34 10.11 7.87
N PHE A 36 4.30 8.78 7.88
CA PHE A 36 4.18 7.98 6.66
C PHE A 36 2.75 7.52 6.41
N LEU A 37 2.30 7.73 5.18
CA LEU A 37 1.15 7.06 4.59
C LEU A 37 1.67 6.16 3.48
N VAL A 38 1.34 4.87 3.53
CA VAL A 38 1.76 3.90 2.51
C VAL A 38 0.54 3.53 1.68
N ILE A 39 0.60 3.77 0.37
CA ILE A 39 -0.44 3.37 -0.59
C ILE A 39 0.21 2.45 -1.61
N SER A 40 -0.38 1.28 -1.84
CA SER A 40 0.11 0.35 -2.85
C SER A 40 -1.02 -0.51 -3.40
N ASN A 41 -0.90 -0.94 -4.65
CA ASN A 41 -1.75 -1.98 -5.22
C ASN A 41 -0.89 -3.14 -5.72
N CYS A 42 -1.53 -4.29 -5.99
CA CYS A 42 -0.86 -5.41 -6.64
C CYS A 42 -1.83 -6.14 -7.56
N GLY A 43 -1.30 -6.82 -8.59
CA GLY A 43 -2.08 -7.62 -9.54
C GLY A 43 -2.49 -9.00 -9.02
N PHE A 44 -2.26 -9.29 -7.74
CA PHE A 44 -2.61 -10.56 -7.11
C PHE A 44 -3.82 -10.38 -6.19
N PRO A 45 -4.64 -11.43 -5.99
CA PRO A 45 -5.82 -11.33 -5.13
C PRO A 45 -5.50 -11.46 -3.64
N GLU A 46 -4.36 -12.03 -3.24
CA GLU A 46 -4.13 -12.28 -1.81
C GLU A 46 -3.60 -11.05 -1.06
N TRP A 47 -4.09 -10.84 0.16
CA TRP A 47 -3.58 -9.78 1.05
C TRP A 47 -2.16 -10.02 1.55
N SER A 48 -1.73 -11.28 1.63
CA SER A 48 -0.39 -11.66 2.09
C SER A 48 0.73 -11.02 1.26
N ARG A 49 0.43 -10.63 0.01
CA ARG A 49 1.35 -9.94 -0.91
C ARG A 49 1.87 -8.61 -0.37
N PHE A 50 1.16 -7.98 0.56
CA PHE A 50 1.57 -6.71 1.18
C PHE A 50 2.43 -6.88 2.44
N GLN A 51 2.70 -8.11 2.90
CA GLN A 51 3.45 -8.34 4.15
C GLN A 51 4.87 -7.74 4.11
N VAL A 52 5.54 -7.84 2.96
CA VAL A 52 6.90 -7.30 2.80
C VAL A 52 6.91 -5.77 2.88
N ILE A 53 5.99 -5.11 2.16
CA ILE A 53 5.92 -3.64 2.17
C ILE A 53 5.46 -3.11 3.54
N HIS A 54 4.54 -3.82 4.20
CA HIS A 54 4.12 -3.54 5.57
C HIS A 54 5.30 -3.54 6.55
N LEU A 55 6.07 -4.63 6.55
CA LEU A 55 7.23 -4.77 7.42
C LEU A 55 8.31 -3.74 7.09
N LEU A 56 8.58 -3.53 5.81
CA LEU A 56 9.57 -2.57 5.33
C LEU A 56 9.28 -1.16 5.86
N PHE A 57 8.08 -0.63 5.64
CA PHE A 57 7.76 0.73 6.07
C PHE A 57 7.66 0.88 7.59
N LYS A 58 7.23 -0.16 8.31
CA LYS A 58 7.34 -0.17 9.78
C LYS A 58 8.79 -0.04 10.25
N LYS A 59 9.73 -0.76 9.63
CA LYS A 59 11.15 -0.67 9.98
C LYS A 59 11.74 0.69 9.61
N ILE A 60 11.46 1.20 8.41
CA ILE A 60 11.92 2.54 7.99
C ILE A 60 11.39 3.63 8.94
N ALA A 61 10.10 3.56 9.33
CA ALA A 61 9.51 4.55 10.22
C ALA A 61 10.24 4.61 11.59
N ILE A 62 10.58 3.45 12.16
CA ILE A 62 11.39 3.38 13.38
C ILE A 62 12.74 4.06 13.16
N SER A 63 13.47 3.70 12.10
CA SER A 63 14.78 4.29 11.80
C SER A 63 14.71 5.81 11.59
N MET A 64 13.63 6.32 11.00
CA MET A 64 13.42 7.72 10.67
C MET A 64 12.69 8.53 11.74
N HIS A 65 12.59 8.02 12.98
CA HIS A 65 11.93 8.73 14.08
C HIS A 65 10.49 9.18 13.79
N THR A 66 9.78 8.36 13.02
CA THR A 66 8.41 8.62 12.61
C THR A 66 7.53 7.38 12.81
N GLN A 67 6.29 7.46 12.35
CA GLN A 67 5.30 6.39 12.40
C GLN A 67 4.56 6.27 11.07
N VAL A 68 4.10 5.06 10.76
CA VAL A 68 3.13 4.83 9.68
C VAL A 68 1.74 5.09 10.25
N ILE A 69 1.08 6.14 9.77
CA ILE A 69 -0.26 6.53 10.24
C ILE A 69 -1.39 5.79 9.51
N ALA A 70 -1.13 5.33 8.30
CA ALA A 70 -2.07 4.53 7.55
C ALA A 70 -1.38 3.73 6.45
N GLU A 71 -2.02 2.62 6.11
CA GLU A 71 -1.64 1.72 5.04
C GLU A 71 -2.90 1.43 4.23
N ILE A 72 -2.91 1.87 2.96
CA ILE A 72 -4.02 1.64 2.03
C ILE A 72 -3.50 0.70 0.94
N TYR A 73 -3.88 -0.57 1.06
CA TYR A 73 -3.49 -1.61 0.13
C TYR A 73 -4.68 -2.09 -0.69
N ARG A 74 -4.44 -2.36 -1.97
CA ARG A 74 -5.46 -2.90 -2.88
C ARG A 74 -4.93 -4.08 -3.68
N ASN A 75 -5.35 -5.28 -3.29
CA ASN A 75 -5.25 -6.48 -4.11
C ASN A 75 -6.07 -6.34 -5.41
N SER A 76 -5.88 -7.24 -6.37
CA SER A 76 -6.63 -7.29 -7.62
C SER A 76 -6.61 -5.95 -8.38
N GLY A 77 -5.45 -5.28 -8.37
CA GLY A 77 -5.25 -3.92 -8.87
C GLY A 77 -5.59 -3.75 -10.35
N GLU A 78 -5.53 -4.82 -11.14
CA GLU A 78 -5.97 -4.82 -12.54
C GLU A 78 -7.47 -4.48 -12.68
N LEU A 79 -8.29 -4.84 -11.69
CA LEU A 79 -9.72 -4.51 -11.68
C LEU A 79 -9.99 -3.00 -11.59
N LEU A 80 -9.04 -2.20 -11.10
CA LEU A 80 -9.17 -0.75 -11.02
C LEU A 80 -9.36 -0.10 -12.40
N LYS A 81 -8.95 -0.78 -13.46
CA LYS A 81 -9.08 -0.35 -14.86
C LYS A 81 -10.10 -1.18 -15.66
N ALA A 82 -10.63 -2.26 -15.09
CA ALA A 82 -11.52 -3.18 -15.78
C ALA A 82 -12.92 -2.55 -16.01
N PRO A 83 -13.39 -2.42 -17.27
CA PRO A 83 -14.65 -1.75 -17.57
C PRO A 83 -15.87 -2.35 -16.84
N GLY A 84 -15.92 -3.68 -16.69
CA GLY A 84 -17.01 -4.39 -16.02
C GLY A 84 -17.16 -4.08 -14.53
N PHE A 85 -16.19 -3.43 -13.91
CA PHE A 85 -16.21 -3.09 -12.48
C PHE A 85 -16.37 -1.59 -12.22
N LYS A 86 -16.66 -0.78 -13.25
CA LYS A 86 -16.67 0.69 -13.18
C LYS A 86 -17.46 1.25 -11.99
N GLN A 87 -18.65 0.72 -11.70
CA GLN A 87 -19.49 1.18 -10.59
C GLN A 87 -18.84 0.89 -9.23
N ILE A 88 -18.40 -0.35 -8.98
CA ILE A 88 -17.75 -0.75 -7.73
C ILE A 88 -16.44 0.03 -7.53
N ILE A 89 -15.67 0.24 -8.60
CA ILE A 89 -14.43 1.05 -8.54
C ILE A 89 -14.73 2.53 -8.26
N SER A 90 -15.82 3.07 -8.80
CA SER A 90 -16.25 4.44 -8.49
C SER A 90 -16.54 4.60 -7.00
N GLU A 91 -17.28 3.67 -6.41
CA GLU A 91 -17.56 3.67 -4.97
C GLU A 91 -16.28 3.47 -4.14
N TYR A 92 -15.41 2.54 -4.52
CA TYR A 92 -14.11 2.38 -3.87
C TYR A 92 -13.28 3.68 -3.90
N LYS A 93 -13.26 4.41 -5.02
CA LYS A 93 -12.56 5.71 -5.12
C LYS A 93 -13.17 6.76 -4.18
N ARG A 94 -14.48 6.73 -3.91
CA ARG A 94 -15.09 7.61 -2.89
C ARG A 94 -14.59 7.27 -1.49
N VAL A 95 -14.46 5.99 -1.16
CA VAL A 95 -13.88 5.53 0.12
C VAL A 95 -12.41 5.98 0.24
N VAL A 96 -11.61 5.85 -0.83
CA VAL A 96 -10.22 6.35 -0.82
C VAL A 96 -10.15 7.86 -0.62
N ARG A 97 -11.08 8.63 -1.19
CA ARG A 97 -11.17 10.08 -0.95
C ARG A 97 -11.51 10.39 0.50
N LYS A 98 -12.52 9.73 1.08
CA LYS A 98 -12.86 9.84 2.51
C LYS A 98 -11.66 9.50 3.40
N ALA A 99 -10.90 8.46 3.06
CA ALA A 99 -9.67 8.10 3.78
C ALA A 99 -8.62 9.23 3.73
N GLY A 100 -8.47 9.89 2.58
CA GLY A 100 -7.61 11.07 2.44
C GLY A 100 -8.06 12.24 3.32
N GLU A 101 -9.36 12.54 3.34
CA GLU A 101 -9.95 13.59 4.19
C GLU A 101 -9.74 13.31 5.69
N GLU A 102 -9.98 12.07 6.12
CA GLU A 102 -9.75 11.63 7.50
C GLU A 102 -8.27 11.77 7.90
N LEU A 103 -7.35 11.39 7.00
CA LEU A 103 -5.91 11.50 7.28
C LEU A 103 -5.43 12.94 7.31
N ALA A 104 -5.93 13.79 6.42
CA ALA A 104 -5.60 15.21 6.42
C ALA A 104 -6.06 15.92 7.69
N THR A 105 -7.22 15.53 8.22
CA THR A 105 -7.85 16.19 9.39
C THR A 105 -7.37 15.59 10.72
N ASN A 106 -7.31 14.27 10.79
CA ASN A 106 -7.18 13.54 12.06
C ASN A 106 -5.87 12.74 12.18
N LEU A 107 -5.08 12.64 11.10
CA LEU A 107 -3.88 11.80 11.02
C LEU A 107 -4.13 10.32 11.37
N LYS A 108 -5.38 9.86 11.25
CA LYS A 108 -5.79 8.46 11.46
C LYS A 108 -6.98 8.11 10.57
N LEU A 109 -7.14 6.83 10.29
CA LEU A 109 -8.35 6.29 9.67
C LEU A 109 -9.34 5.80 10.73
N SER A 110 -10.63 6.00 10.47
CA SER A 110 -11.72 5.39 11.22
C SER A 110 -11.78 3.88 10.94
N ARG A 111 -12.32 3.11 11.91
CA ARG A 111 -12.52 1.67 11.74
C ARG A 111 -13.44 1.37 10.55
N GLU A 112 -14.48 2.17 10.38
CA GLU A 112 -15.42 2.07 9.27
C GLU A 112 -14.70 2.23 7.92
N THR A 113 -13.96 3.33 7.72
CA THR A 113 -13.20 3.57 6.49
C THR A 113 -12.17 2.48 6.22
N LEU A 114 -11.51 1.95 7.26
CA LEU A 114 -10.58 0.83 7.12
C LEU A 114 -11.28 -0.46 6.64
N LEU A 115 -12.47 -0.76 7.15
CA LEU A 115 -13.25 -1.92 6.73
C LEU A 115 -13.73 -1.77 5.28
N GLU A 116 -14.23 -0.59 4.91
CA GLU A 116 -14.65 -0.29 3.53
C GLU A 116 -13.48 -0.41 2.54
N LEU A 117 -12.30 0.11 2.87
CA LEU A 117 -11.10 -0.02 2.04
C LEU A 117 -10.71 -1.48 1.81
N LYS A 118 -10.95 -2.36 2.80
CA LYS A 118 -10.60 -3.79 2.74
C LYS A 118 -11.66 -4.66 2.09
N LYS A 119 -12.86 -4.14 1.79
CA LYS A 119 -13.88 -4.93 1.10
C LYS A 119 -13.32 -5.48 -0.22
N PRO A 120 -13.48 -6.80 -0.49
CA PRO A 120 -13.08 -7.38 -1.76
C PRO A 120 -13.99 -6.85 -2.87
N ILE A 121 -13.41 -6.60 -4.06
CA ILE A 121 -14.20 -6.26 -5.25
C ILE A 121 -14.92 -7.52 -5.76
N ILE A 122 -14.20 -8.64 -5.78
CA ILE A 122 -14.65 -10.00 -6.08
C ILE A 122 -13.84 -10.99 -5.23
N SER A 123 -14.24 -12.26 -5.18
CA SER A 123 -13.46 -13.29 -4.49
C SER A 123 -12.14 -13.59 -5.21
N ASP A 124 -11.18 -14.14 -4.47
CA ASP A 124 -9.87 -14.54 -5.02
C ASP A 124 -10.04 -15.55 -6.16
N ASP A 125 -10.90 -16.56 -5.99
CA ASP A 125 -11.20 -17.55 -7.04
C ASP A 125 -11.82 -16.93 -8.29
N GLN A 126 -12.72 -15.96 -8.12
CA GLN A 126 -13.30 -15.22 -9.25
C GLN A 126 -12.22 -14.44 -10.00
N TYR A 127 -11.32 -13.77 -9.26
CA TYR A 127 -10.22 -13.02 -9.87
C TYR A 127 -9.29 -13.93 -10.66
N ILE A 128 -8.88 -15.07 -10.10
CA ILE A 128 -8.00 -16.04 -10.77
C ILE A 128 -8.64 -16.56 -12.06
N ARG A 129 -9.92 -16.95 -12.02
CA ARG A 129 -10.64 -17.41 -13.21
C ARG A 129 -10.70 -16.34 -14.30
N LEU A 130 -11.05 -15.10 -13.95
CA LEU A 130 -11.12 -14.00 -14.91
C LEU A 130 -9.75 -13.65 -15.49
N ALA A 131 -8.70 -13.67 -14.67
CA ALA A 131 -7.33 -13.43 -15.10
C ALA A 131 -6.86 -14.49 -16.09
N ASN A 132 -7.06 -15.79 -15.80
CA ASN A 132 -6.70 -16.89 -16.68
C ASN A 132 -7.47 -16.81 -18.01
N HIS A 133 -8.79 -16.62 -17.96
CA HIS A 133 -9.61 -16.46 -19.17
C HIS A 133 -9.12 -15.28 -20.04
N ASN A 134 -8.71 -14.17 -19.43
CA ASN A 134 -8.13 -13.05 -20.19
C ASN A 134 -6.81 -13.43 -20.85
N TRP A 135 -5.92 -14.15 -20.16
CA TRP A 135 -4.67 -14.65 -20.73
C TRP A 135 -4.91 -15.62 -21.88
N ASP A 136 -5.82 -16.59 -21.72
CA ASP A 136 -6.18 -17.56 -22.77
C ASP A 136 -6.64 -16.83 -24.04
N ARG A 137 -7.50 -15.83 -23.90
CA ARG A 137 -7.95 -14.98 -25.02
C ARG A 137 -6.79 -14.23 -25.67
N LEU A 138 -5.90 -13.62 -24.89
CA LEU A 138 -4.77 -12.86 -25.43
C LEU A 138 -3.79 -13.77 -26.18
N LEU A 139 -3.52 -14.97 -25.67
CA LEU A 139 -2.61 -15.93 -26.28
C LEU A 139 -3.17 -16.55 -27.58
N LEU A 140 -4.50 -16.70 -27.67
CA LEU A 140 -5.15 -17.14 -28.92
C LEU A 140 -4.97 -16.11 -30.04
N ASN A 141 -5.08 -14.82 -29.73
CA ASN A 141 -4.94 -13.76 -30.72
C ASN A 141 -3.49 -13.67 -31.25
N VAL A 142 -2.48 -13.90 -30.39
CA VAL A 142 -1.07 -13.90 -30.82
C VAL A 142 -0.79 -14.99 -31.87
N LYS A 143 -1.43 -16.16 -31.75
CA LYS A 143 -1.24 -17.28 -32.69
C LYS A 143 -1.97 -17.11 -34.03
N GLN A 144 -2.86 -16.13 -34.15
CA GLN A 144 -3.57 -15.85 -35.40
C GLN A 144 -2.83 -14.84 -36.29
N ASP A 145 -1.87 -14.12 -35.71
CA ASP A 145 -1.03 -13.12 -36.40
C ASP A 145 0.34 -13.68 -36.84
N GLU A 146 0.61 -14.97 -36.60
CA GLU A 146 1.75 -15.76 -37.14
C GLU A 146 1.30 -16.62 -38.33
#